data_AF-X1QUQ7-F1
#
_entry.id   AF-X1QUQ7-F1
#
_cell.length_a   1.000
_cell.length_b   1.000
_cell.length_c   1.000
_cell.angle_alpha   90.00
_cell.angle_beta   90.00
_cell.angle_gamma   90.00
#
_symmetry.space_group_name_H-M   'P 1'
#
loop_
_entity.id
_entity.type
_entity.pdbx_description
1 polymer ?
#
loop_
_entity_poly.entity_id
_entity_poly.type
_entity_poly.pdbx_seq_one_letter_code
_entity_poly.pdbx_strand_id
1 'polypeptide(L)' 'ALMHVPVGIFNVFCLYVEIVFGILFFTGFFIYELQEDYRLKDGAYLDIYGWLIGFGLGVALLFMLQMFNLVE' A
#
# COMPACT_ATOMS: atom_id res chain seq x y z
N ALA A 1 2.11 -1.13 -12.22
CA ALA A 1 0.71 -1.28 -11.71
C ALA A 1 0.46 -2.55 -10.89
N LEU A 2 0.13 -3.73 -11.46
CA LEU A 2 -0.31 -4.90 -10.66
C LEU A 2 0.73 -5.40 -9.64
N MET A 3 2.02 -5.21 -9.92
CA MET A 3 3.11 -5.55 -9.00
C MET A 3 3.10 -4.77 -7.68
N HIS A 4 2.42 -3.61 -7.64
CA HIS A 4 2.32 -2.77 -6.45
C HIS A 4 1.06 -3.03 -5.61
N VAL A 5 0.19 -3.96 -6.05
CA VAL A 5 -0.97 -4.42 -5.28
C VAL A 5 -0.52 -5.08 -3.96
N PRO A 6 0.46 -6.00 -3.92
CA PRO A 6 0.97 -6.53 -2.64
C PRO A 6 1.55 -5.44 -1.73
N VAL A 7 2.16 -4.39 -2.29
CA VAL A 7 2.74 -3.27 -1.53
C VAL A 7 1.64 -2.46 -0.84
N GLY A 8 0.52 -2.22 -1.52
CA GLY A 8 -0.67 -1.60 -0.92
C GLY A 8 -1.26 -2.40 0.23
N ILE A 9 -1.40 -3.73 0.05
CA ILE A 9 -1.90 -4.64 1.10
C ILE A 9 -0.97 -4.63 2.31
N PHE A 10 0.34 -4.74 2.07
CA PHE A 10 1.35 -4.72 3.14
C PHE A 10 1.34 -3.39 3.89
N ASN A 11 1.09 -2.26 3.21
CA ASN A 11 0.98 -0.98 3.89
C ASN A 11 -0.22 -0.91 4.86
N VAL A 12 -1.34 -1.56 4.53
CA VAL A 12 -2.47 -1.72 5.47
C VAL A 12 -2.07 -2.53 6.68
N PHE A 13 -1.32 -3.62 6.48
CA PHE A 13 -0.77 -4.40 7.60
C PHE A 13 0.15 -3.56 8.49
N CYS A 14 1.02 -2.74 7.91
CA CYS A 14 1.85 -1.81 8.69
C CYS A 14 1.00 -0.84 9.51
N LEU A 15 -0.05 -0.23 8.92
CA LEU A 15 -0.96 0.66 9.65
C LEU A 15 -1.73 -0.04 10.77
N TYR A 16 -2.10 -1.31 10.57
CA TYR A 16 -2.77 -2.12 11.59
C TYR A 16 -1.85 -2.40 12.79
N VAL A 17 -0.56 -2.69 12.53
CA VAL A 17 0.42 -2.97 13.58
C VAL A 17 0.84 -1.69 14.32
N GLU A 18 1.21 -0.65 13.59
CA GLU A 18 1.64 0.64 14.13
C GLU A 18 1.51 1.75 13.08
N ILE A 19 0.76 2.81 13.39
CA ILE A 19 0.44 3.88 12.44
C ILE A 19 1.71 4.51 11.86
N VAL A 20 2.73 4.73 12.69
CA VAL A 20 4.00 5.35 12.27
C VAL A 20 4.67 4.53 11.16
N PHE A 21 4.62 3.20 11.23
CA PHE A 21 5.23 2.33 10.23
C PHE A 21 4.53 2.44 8.88
N GLY A 22 3.20 2.46 8.86
CA GLY A 22 2.46 2.63 7.60
C GLY A 22 2.71 3.98 6.93
N ILE A 23 2.81 5.06 7.71
CA ILE A 23 3.12 6.39 7.16
C ILE A 23 4.54 6.43 6.57
N LEU A 24 5.53 5.90 7.30
CA LEU A 24 6.92 5.86 6.83
C LEU A 24 7.07 4.96 5.60
N PHE A 25 6.40 3.80 5.60
CA PHE A 25 6.45 2.86 4.48
C PHE A 25 5.84 3.47 3.21
N PHE A 26 4.63 4.04 3.29
CA PHE A 26 4.02 4.72 2.15
C PHE A 26 4.87 5.89 1.65
N THR A 27 5.41 6.71 2.55
CA THR A 27 6.24 7.86 2.17
C THR A 27 7.52 7.40 1.46
N GLY A 28 8.17 6.36 1.96
CA GLY A 28 9.36 5.76 1.32
C GLY A 28 9.05 5.21 -0.07
N PHE A 29 7.96 4.45 -0.20
CA PHE A 29 7.46 3.95 -1.49
C PHE A 29 7.16 5.09 -2.46
N PHE A 30 6.42 6.11 -2.02
CA PHE A 30 6.04 7.24 -2.86
C PHE A 30 7.24 8.03 -3.37
N ILE A 31 8.22 8.30 -2.50
CA ILE A 31 9.46 8.98 -2.92
C ILE A 31 10.26 8.11 -3.88
N TYR A 32 10.34 6.79 -3.62
CA TYR A 32 11.02 5.84 -4.51
C TYR A 32 10.42 5.86 -5.91
N GLU A 33 9.10 5.70 -6.04
CA GLU A 33 8.41 5.68 -7.35
C GLU A 33 8.56 7.01 -8.08
N LEU A 34 8.47 8.15 -7.39
CA LEU A 34 8.71 9.46 -8.02
C LEU A 34 10.15 9.61 -8.54
N GLN A 35 11.13 9.08 -7.81
CA GLN A 35 12.52 9.09 -8.24
C GLN A 35 12.78 8.12 -9.40
N GLU A 36 12.15 6.95 -9.38
CA GLU A 36 12.22 5.97 -10.46
C GLU A 36 11.58 6.53 -11.73
N ASP A 37 10.40 7.14 -11.64
CA ASP A 37 9.72 7.78 -12.77
C ASP A 37 10.52 8.97 -13.33
N TYR A 38 11.21 9.75 -12.48
CA TYR A 38 12.13 10.77 -12.99
C TYR A 38 13.26 10.19 -13.85
N ARG A 39 13.72 8.98 -13.52
CA ARG A 39 14.83 8.30 -14.20
C ARG A 39 14.38 7.50 -15.42
N LEU A 40 13.26 6.79 -15.34
CA LEU A 40 12.79 5.81 -16.32
C LEU A 40 11.56 6.27 -17.10
N LYS A 41 10.81 7.25 -16.57
CA LYS A 41 9.55 7.78 -17.16
C LYS A 41 8.53 6.69 -17.46
N ASP A 42 8.47 5.69 -16.60
CA ASP A 42 7.60 4.51 -16.69
C ASP A 42 6.20 4.76 -16.10
N GLY A 43 5.99 5.91 -15.46
CA GLY A 43 4.70 6.42 -15.04
C GLY A 43 4.35 6.03 -13.62
N ALA A 44 4.93 6.72 -12.63
CA ALA A 44 4.66 6.53 -11.19
C ALA A 44 3.15 6.50 -10.83
N TYR A 45 2.30 7.17 -11.60
CA TYR A 45 0.85 7.15 -11.39
C TYR A 45 0.24 5.74 -11.54
N LEU A 46 0.80 4.88 -12.40
CA LEU A 46 0.37 3.50 -12.58
C LEU A 46 0.73 2.64 -11.36
N ASP A 47 1.83 2.94 -10.71
CA ASP A 47 2.32 2.22 -9.54
C ASP A 47 1.61 2.68 -8.27
N ILE A 48 1.36 3.98 -8.13
CA ILE A 48 0.45 4.53 -7.12
C ILE A 48 -0.96 3.95 -7.29
N TYR A 49 -1.45 3.81 -8.53
CA TYR A 49 -2.74 3.17 -8.79
C TYR A 49 -2.77 1.70 -8.37
N GLY A 50 -1.71 0.95 -8.66
CA GLY A 50 -1.54 -0.43 -8.19
C GLY A 50 -1.54 -0.53 -6.67
N TRP A 51 -0.81 0.37 -6.02
CA TRP A 51 -0.80 0.51 -4.56
C TRP A 51 -2.19 0.84 -4.00
N LEU A 52 -2.94 1.77 -4.60
CA LEU A 52 -4.30 2.13 -4.18
C LEU A 52 -5.26 0.93 -4.23
N ILE A 53 -5.21 0.14 -5.30
CA ILE A 53 -6.00 -1.11 -5.41
C ILE A 53 -5.62 -2.05 -4.27
N GLY A 54 -4.32 -2.28 -4.07
CA GLY A 54 -3.82 -3.12 -2.98
C GLY A 54 -4.26 -2.65 -1.61
N PHE A 55 -4.18 -1.35 -1.37
CA PHE A 55 -4.59 -0.73 -0.12
C PHE A 55 -6.09 -0.91 0.13
N GLY A 56 -6.92 -0.65 -0.88
CA GLY A 56 -8.37 -0.89 -0.79
C GLY A 56 -8.71 -2.36 -0.50
N LEU A 57 -8.05 -3.31 -1.17
CA LEU A 57 -8.21 -4.75 -0.91
C LEU A 57 -7.75 -5.13 0.49
N GLY A 58 -6.63 -4.58 0.96
CA GLY A 58 -6.12 -4.81 2.32
C GLY A 58 -7.08 -4.31 3.39
N VAL A 59 -7.63 -3.11 3.23
CA VAL A 59 -8.65 -2.55 4.14
C VAL A 59 -9.91 -3.40 4.14
N ALA A 60 -10.39 -3.81 2.95
CA ALA A 60 -11.57 -4.67 2.85
C ALA A 60 -11.34 -6.04 3.53
N LEU A 61 -10.17 -6.64 3.35
CA LEU A 61 -9.79 -7.87 4.02
C LEU A 61 -9.74 -7.71 5.54
N LEU A 62 -9.06 -6.66 6.03
CA LEU A 62 -8.97 -6.38 7.46
C LEU A 62 -10.35 -6.18 8.09
N PHE A 63 -11.22 -5.42 7.42
CA PHE A 63 -12.60 -5.21 7.84
C PHE A 63 -13.38 -6.53 7.91
N MET A 64 -13.25 -7.40 6.91
CA MET A 64 -13.87 -8.73 6.94
C MET A 64 -13.35 -9.56 8.12
N LEU A 65 -12.03 -9.58 8.35
CA LEU A 65 -11.44 -10.31 9.48
C LEU A 65 -11.95 -9.80 10.83
N GLN A 66 -12.09 -8.48 10.99
CA GLN A 66 -12.68 -7.85 12.18
C GLN A 66 -14.15 -8.24 12.36
N MET A 67 -14.95 -8.22 11.29
CA MET A 67 -16.35 -8.65 11.34
C MET A 67 -16.54 -10.09 11.82
N PHE A 68 -15.59 -10.97 11.50
CA PHE A 68 -15.60 -12.37 11.95
C PHE A 68 -14.88 -12.61 13.29
N ASN A 69 -14.43 -11.54 13.99
CA ASN A 69 -13.66 -11.60 15.23
C ASN A 69 -12.37 -12.45 15.11
N LEU A 70 -11.75 -12.44 13.94
CA LEU A 70 -10.49 -13.16 13.68
C LEU A 70 -9.25 -12.31 14.04
N VAL A 71 -9.44 -11.02 14.22
CA VAL A 71 -8.44 -10.03 14.62
C VAL A 71 -9.10 -9.00 15.54
N GLU A 72 -8.32 -8.43 16.45
CA GLU A 72 -8.76 -7.39 17.41
C GLU A 72 -8.85 -6.00 16.76
#